data_AF-A0A835Y7R6-F1
#
_entry.id   AF-A0A835Y7R6-F1
#
_cell.length_a   1.000
_cell.length_b   1.000
_cell.length_c   1.000
_cell.angle_alpha   90.00
_cell.angle_beta   90.00
_cell.angle_gamma   90.00
#
_symmetry.space_group_name_H-M   'P 1'
#
loop_
_entity.id
_entity.type
_entity.pdbx_description
1 polymer ?
#
loop_
_entity_poly.entity_id
_entity_poly.type
_entity_poly.pdbx_seq_one_letter_code
_entity_poly.pdbx_strand_id
1 'polypeptide(L)'
;MAPAQGGDAAAATTAAATTGGGGAAAPAPAGGLPPPAAATTAADGASSSSPTFDLGGGEVLPVPADVAPLFRPLTLGPFRLSNRIVYAPLTRMRAQGFVPQPIMATYYGQRAVPGTLFISEATNISEEALGYMNSPGVFTREQTEAWRPVVAAVRGRGAVFFCQLWHCGRASHSDLQPGGAAPISSSTRRITSPEYTVFTQNGAQPYPSPRAATREDIARIVQQYAAAAKAAVHDAGFDGVEIHGANGYLIDQFIKDSINDRTDEYGGSIENRCRFCLEVVAAVAAAVGPERVGLRLSPFTSFLDAHDSTPYATHTYLLEKLNGLGLAYIHMVEPRIMGPLEVESHPESLAPFRRVYKGVFIAAGGFKADSGARALAQGEADLVAYGRWYLANPDLHRRFLTHAPLNKYHRDTFYSSGPEGYIDYPTLAQQREREAIAA
;
A
#
# COMPACT_ATOMS: atom_id res chain seq x y z
N MET A 1 45.06 28.53 -32.08
CA MET A 1 45.93 29.43 -31.30
C MET A 1 45.34 29.57 -29.91
N ALA A 2 45.92 28.89 -28.92
CA ALA A 2 46.14 29.49 -27.58
C ALA A 2 47.24 30.57 -27.73
N PRO A 3 47.62 31.41 -26.73
CA PRO A 3 47.51 31.29 -25.26
C PRO A 3 47.00 32.63 -24.62
N ALA A 4 47.05 33.00 -23.33
CA ALA A 4 47.87 32.72 -22.13
C ALA A 4 47.08 33.24 -20.90
N GLN A 5 46.94 32.54 -19.77
CA GLN A 5 47.82 32.40 -18.59
C GLN A 5 47.97 33.63 -17.65
N GLY A 6 47.86 33.32 -16.34
CA GLY A 6 48.49 34.00 -15.19
C GLY A 6 47.51 34.79 -14.31
N GLY A 7 47.42 34.65 -12.98
CA GLY A 7 48.16 33.87 -11.98
C GLY A 7 47.86 34.43 -10.57
N ASP A 8 47.90 33.56 -9.55
CA ASP A 8 48.32 33.71 -8.12
C ASP A 8 48.12 35.03 -7.33
N ALA A 9 47.98 35.12 -6.01
CA ALA A 9 47.88 34.24 -4.83
C ALA A 9 47.77 35.13 -3.56
N ALA A 10 47.32 34.54 -2.43
CA ALA A 10 47.67 34.87 -1.01
C ALA A 10 47.33 36.27 -0.43
N ALA A 11 47.16 36.54 0.87
CA ALA A 11 46.95 35.78 2.12
C ALA A 11 46.55 36.77 3.25
N ALA A 12 45.88 36.22 4.28
CA ALA A 12 45.93 36.47 5.74
C ALA A 12 45.98 37.89 6.39
N THR A 13 45.17 38.09 7.46
CA THR A 13 45.52 38.52 8.86
C THR A 13 44.20 38.74 9.66
N THR A 14 43.84 37.94 10.67
CA THR A 14 44.08 38.02 12.14
C THR A 14 43.66 39.32 12.86
N ALA A 15 42.75 39.21 13.84
CA ALA A 15 42.87 39.82 15.17
C ALA A 15 41.83 39.23 16.15
N ALA A 16 42.28 38.97 17.38
CA ALA A 16 41.52 38.43 18.51
C ALA A 16 41.18 39.54 19.53
N ALA A 17 40.15 39.32 20.35
CA ALA A 17 40.07 39.88 21.71
C ALA A 17 39.10 39.10 22.62
N THR A 18 39.67 38.65 23.74
CA THR A 18 39.18 38.21 25.06
C THR A 18 38.09 39.14 25.68
N THR A 19 37.24 38.84 26.68
CA THR A 19 37.28 37.96 27.89
C THR A 19 35.93 38.06 28.65
N GLY A 20 35.62 37.06 29.49
CA GLY A 20 34.66 37.13 30.62
C GLY A 20 33.58 36.03 30.54
N GLY A 21 33.43 35.07 31.43
CA GLY A 21 33.73 35.01 32.87
C GLY A 21 32.41 34.98 33.65
N GLY A 22 31.82 33.80 33.85
CA GLY A 22 30.59 33.62 34.64
C GLY A 22 30.24 32.13 34.78
N GLY A 23 30.40 31.60 35.99
CA GLY A 23 30.25 30.17 36.28
C GLY A 23 28.83 29.73 36.68
N ALA A 24 28.69 28.41 36.60
CA ALA A 24 27.85 27.51 37.40
C ALA A 24 26.30 27.58 37.26
N ALA A 25 25.75 26.60 36.55
CA ALA A 25 24.74 25.69 37.09
C ALA A 25 24.70 24.40 36.22
N ALA A 26 25.03 23.26 36.82
CA ALA A 26 24.91 21.96 36.18
C ALA A 26 23.43 21.52 36.14
N PRO A 27 22.89 21.07 34.99
CA PRO A 27 21.59 20.43 34.97
C PRO A 27 21.72 18.96 35.38
N ALA A 28 20.79 18.51 36.23
CA ALA A 28 20.66 17.15 36.75
C ALA A 28 20.57 16.09 35.63
N PRO A 29 21.00 14.84 35.88
CA PRO A 29 20.91 13.79 34.87
C PRO A 29 19.45 13.45 34.60
N ALA A 30 19.09 13.45 33.31
CA ALA A 30 17.79 13.03 32.81
C ALA A 30 17.52 11.59 33.26
N GLY A 31 16.41 11.39 33.98
CA GLY A 31 15.89 10.07 34.29
C GLY A 31 15.61 9.31 33.00
N GLY A 32 16.22 8.13 32.87
CA GLY A 32 16.04 7.26 31.72
C GLY A 32 14.57 6.86 31.57
N LEU A 33 14.02 7.13 30.39
CA LEU A 33 12.77 6.51 29.95
C LEU A 33 12.99 5.00 29.84
N PRO A 34 12.03 4.16 30.28
CA PRO A 34 12.13 2.72 30.08
C PRO A 34 12.09 2.43 28.57
N PRO A 35 12.77 1.38 28.10
CA PRO A 35 12.73 0.98 26.70
C PRO A 35 11.28 0.66 26.28
N PRO A 36 10.90 0.91 25.02
CA PRO A 36 9.60 0.52 24.51
C PRO A 36 9.44 -1.01 24.62
N ALA A 37 8.27 -1.44 25.12
CA ALA A 37 7.95 -2.85 25.29
C ALA A 37 8.13 -3.60 23.96
N ALA A 38 9.09 -4.53 23.94
CA ALA A 38 9.24 -5.48 22.86
C ALA A 38 7.93 -6.26 22.72
N ALA A 39 7.49 -6.49 21.48
CA ALA A 39 6.42 -7.42 21.18
C ALA A 39 6.79 -8.79 21.79
N THR A 40 6.13 -9.16 22.88
CA THR A 40 6.33 -10.44 23.54
C THR A 40 5.71 -11.52 22.66
N THR A 41 6.56 -12.27 21.95
CA THR A 41 6.20 -13.59 21.46
C THR A 41 5.94 -14.47 22.68
N ALA A 42 4.69 -14.85 22.92
CA ALA A 42 4.38 -15.87 23.92
C ALA A 42 5.22 -17.12 23.59
N ALA A 43 6.00 -17.59 24.56
CA ALA A 43 6.69 -18.86 24.45
C ALA A 43 5.64 -19.96 24.59
N ASP A 44 5.42 -20.71 23.50
CA ASP A 44 4.49 -21.83 23.47
C ASP A 44 4.98 -22.95 24.40
N GLY A 45 4.15 -23.30 25.38
CA GLY A 45 4.23 -24.58 26.06
C GLY A 45 3.94 -25.69 25.05
N ALA A 46 4.85 -26.65 24.91
CA ALA A 46 4.75 -27.75 23.96
C ALA A 46 3.53 -28.65 24.26
N SER A 47 2.41 -28.35 23.60
CA SER A 47 1.35 -29.31 23.34
C SER A 47 1.80 -30.27 22.25
N SER A 48 1.65 -31.57 22.45
CA SER A 48 2.06 -32.64 21.54
C SER A 48 1.18 -32.78 20.29
N SER A 49 0.21 -31.88 20.08
CA SER A 49 -0.63 -31.85 18.88
C SER A 49 0.05 -31.05 17.77
N SER A 50 0.14 -31.62 16.56
CA SER A 50 0.57 -30.86 15.38
C SER A 50 -0.29 -29.60 15.22
N PRO A 51 0.30 -28.44 14.90
CA PRO A 51 -0.47 -27.20 14.77
C PRO A 51 -1.52 -27.35 13.66
N THR A 52 -2.70 -26.79 13.90
CA THR A 52 -3.80 -26.77 12.94
C THR A 52 -4.24 -25.34 12.67
N PHE A 53 -4.94 -25.13 11.55
CA PHE A 53 -5.47 -23.84 11.14
C PHE A 53 -6.94 -23.99 10.73
N ASP A 54 -7.79 -23.10 11.25
CA ASP A 54 -9.21 -23.01 10.91
C ASP A 54 -9.40 -22.15 9.66
N LEU A 55 -9.84 -22.77 8.56
CA LEU A 55 -10.15 -22.12 7.30
C LEU A 55 -11.53 -21.44 7.31
N GLY A 56 -12.31 -21.62 8.38
CA GLY A 56 -13.71 -21.22 8.49
C GLY A 56 -14.67 -22.31 8.03
N GLY A 57 -15.95 -22.17 8.37
CA GLY A 57 -17.00 -23.12 7.97
C GLY A 57 -16.86 -24.53 8.57
N GLY A 58 -16.13 -24.65 9.70
CA GLY A 58 -15.89 -25.93 10.37
C GLY A 58 -14.71 -26.73 9.80
N GLU A 59 -13.95 -26.15 8.87
CA GLU A 59 -12.81 -26.81 8.29
C GLU A 59 -11.49 -26.46 9.01
N VAL A 60 -10.82 -27.49 9.50
CA VAL A 60 -9.53 -27.37 10.17
C VAL A 60 -8.51 -28.28 9.49
N LEU A 61 -7.37 -27.74 9.08
CA LEU A 61 -6.29 -28.49 8.44
C LEU A 61 -4.99 -28.44 9.26
N PRO A 62 -4.14 -29.48 9.20
CA PRO A 62 -2.80 -29.41 9.77
C PRO A 62 -1.96 -28.33 9.08
N VAL A 63 -1.05 -27.70 9.82
CA VAL A 63 -0.11 -26.70 9.32
C VAL A 63 1.26 -27.35 9.08
N PRO A 64 1.70 -27.53 7.82
CA PRO A 64 3.02 -28.05 7.54
C PRO A 64 4.14 -27.12 8.04
N ALA A 65 5.27 -27.70 8.46
CA ALA A 65 6.36 -26.95 9.10
C ALA A 65 7.00 -25.90 8.18
N ASP A 66 7.08 -26.17 6.88
CA ASP A 66 7.68 -25.28 5.87
C ASP A 66 6.86 -24.01 5.59
N VAL A 67 5.54 -24.06 5.82
CA VAL A 67 4.64 -22.90 5.69
C VAL A 67 4.13 -22.37 7.02
N ALA A 68 4.50 -23.00 8.15
CA ALA A 68 4.04 -22.62 9.49
C ALA A 68 4.18 -21.13 9.82
N PRO A 69 5.25 -20.40 9.42
CA PRO A 69 5.34 -18.96 9.64
C PRO A 69 4.16 -18.16 9.07
N LEU A 70 3.57 -18.59 7.95
CA LEU A 70 2.42 -17.93 7.33
C LEU A 70 1.13 -18.08 8.14
N PHE A 71 1.02 -19.08 9.02
CA PHE A 71 -0.21 -19.40 9.77
C PHE A 71 -0.09 -19.10 11.26
N ARG A 72 0.90 -18.28 11.64
CA ARG A 72 1.02 -17.78 13.02
C ARG A 72 0.12 -16.55 13.23
N PRO A 73 -0.50 -16.39 14.40
CA PRO A 73 -1.28 -15.20 14.69
C PRO A 73 -0.41 -13.94 14.79
N LEU A 74 -1.05 -12.80 14.60
CA LEU A 74 -0.45 -11.47 14.77
C LEU A 74 -1.53 -10.47 15.26
N THR A 75 -1.19 -9.65 16.25
CA THR A 75 -2.04 -8.53 16.67
C THR A 75 -1.72 -7.32 15.81
N LEU A 76 -2.74 -6.78 15.14
CA LEU A 76 -2.67 -5.61 14.28
C LEU A 76 -3.55 -4.51 14.88
N GLY A 77 -2.98 -3.61 15.67
CA GLY A 77 -3.78 -2.63 16.42
C GLY A 77 -4.87 -3.32 17.25
N PRO A 78 -6.17 -3.02 17.05
CA PRO A 78 -7.27 -3.67 17.77
C PRO A 78 -7.68 -5.02 17.16
N PHE A 79 -7.08 -5.44 16.04
CA PHE A 79 -7.45 -6.65 15.31
C PHE A 79 -6.54 -7.82 15.65
N ARG A 80 -7.13 -9.02 15.78
CA ARG A 80 -6.38 -10.26 15.96
C ARG A 80 -6.41 -11.05 14.66
N LEU A 81 -5.27 -11.10 13.97
CA LEU A 81 -5.09 -11.94 12.80
C LEU A 81 -4.74 -13.37 13.23
N SER A 82 -5.27 -14.35 12.52
CA SER A 82 -5.00 -15.79 12.73
C SER A 82 -3.80 -16.27 11.92
N ASN A 83 -3.44 -15.52 10.87
CA ASN A 83 -2.38 -15.82 9.93
C ASN A 83 -1.68 -14.54 9.46
N ARG A 84 -0.62 -14.72 8.68
CA ARG A 84 0.24 -13.65 8.15
C ARG A 84 0.14 -13.49 6.63
N ILE A 85 -0.91 -14.05 6.04
CA ILE A 85 -1.24 -13.91 4.62
C ILE A 85 -2.17 -12.70 4.47
N VAL A 86 -1.86 -11.82 3.52
CA VAL A 86 -2.67 -10.64 3.25
C VAL A 86 -3.21 -10.70 1.82
N TYR A 87 -4.51 -10.44 1.65
CA TYR A 87 -5.07 -10.20 0.33
C TYR A 87 -4.67 -8.77 -0.11
N ALA A 88 -3.80 -8.69 -1.11
CA ALA A 88 -3.26 -7.43 -1.60
C ALA A 88 -4.33 -6.58 -2.32
N PRO A 89 -4.18 -5.24 -2.35
CA PRO A 89 -5.06 -4.35 -3.11
C PRO A 89 -4.90 -4.62 -4.61
N LEU A 90 -6.02 -4.88 -5.30
CA LEU A 90 -6.05 -5.29 -6.70
C LEU A 90 -7.21 -4.60 -7.41
N THR A 91 -6.96 -3.55 -8.20
CA THR A 91 -7.97 -2.90 -9.06
C THR A 91 -8.55 -3.89 -10.06
N ARG A 92 -9.89 -4.03 -10.09
CA ARG A 92 -10.58 -4.99 -10.99
C ARG A 92 -11.54 -4.35 -11.98
N MET A 93 -11.76 -3.04 -11.90
CA MET A 93 -12.56 -2.26 -12.86
C MET A 93 -13.99 -2.80 -13.06
N ARG A 94 -14.65 -3.22 -11.97
CA ARG A 94 -16.00 -3.81 -11.98
C ARG A 94 -17.07 -2.99 -11.23
N ALA A 95 -16.76 -1.75 -10.86
CA ALA A 95 -17.75 -0.79 -10.38
C ALA A 95 -18.51 -0.16 -11.56
N GLN A 96 -19.65 0.47 -11.30
CA GLN A 96 -20.37 1.28 -12.28
C GLN A 96 -20.49 2.69 -11.74
N GLY A 97 -19.91 3.69 -12.42
CA GLY A 97 -19.98 5.09 -11.98
C GLY A 97 -19.54 5.27 -10.52
N PHE A 98 -18.40 4.67 -10.14
CA PHE A 98 -17.88 4.57 -8.76
C PHE A 98 -18.64 3.64 -7.81
N VAL A 99 -19.84 3.15 -8.16
CA VAL A 99 -20.66 2.34 -7.27
C VAL A 99 -20.23 0.86 -7.32
N PRO A 100 -19.78 0.27 -6.20
CA PRO A 100 -19.52 -1.17 -6.09
C PRO A 100 -20.72 -2.00 -6.56
N GLN A 101 -20.45 -3.10 -7.27
CA GLN A 101 -21.50 -3.97 -7.80
C GLN A 101 -21.69 -5.21 -6.92
N PRO A 102 -22.89 -5.83 -6.87
CA PRO A 102 -23.16 -7.00 -6.03
C PRO A 102 -22.16 -8.16 -6.20
N ILE A 103 -21.64 -8.34 -7.42
CA ILE A 103 -20.62 -9.36 -7.73
C ILE A 103 -19.33 -9.20 -6.91
N MET A 104 -19.02 -7.99 -6.44
CA MET A 104 -17.87 -7.74 -5.58
C MET A 104 -18.01 -8.43 -4.22
N ALA A 105 -19.23 -8.54 -3.67
CA ALA A 105 -19.47 -9.26 -2.42
C ALA A 105 -19.13 -10.75 -2.58
N THR A 106 -19.53 -11.36 -3.70
CA THR A 106 -19.13 -12.72 -4.06
C THR A 106 -17.61 -12.83 -4.19
N TYR A 107 -16.98 -11.90 -4.91
CA TYR A 107 -15.53 -11.92 -5.15
C TYR A 107 -14.70 -11.87 -3.87
N TYR A 108 -14.92 -10.89 -3.01
CA TYR A 108 -14.18 -10.79 -1.76
C TYR A 108 -14.59 -11.92 -0.79
N GLY A 109 -15.88 -12.25 -0.70
CA GLY A 109 -16.38 -13.31 0.18
C GLY A 109 -15.82 -14.70 -0.15
N GLN A 110 -15.65 -15.04 -1.43
CA GLN A 110 -15.04 -16.32 -1.85
C GLN A 110 -13.60 -16.50 -1.35
N ARG A 111 -12.88 -15.41 -1.08
CA ARG A 111 -11.47 -15.41 -0.67
C ARG A 111 -11.31 -15.31 0.85
N ALA A 112 -12.31 -14.80 1.55
CA ALA A 112 -12.20 -14.48 2.98
C ALA A 112 -12.07 -15.75 3.84
N VAL A 113 -11.01 -15.75 4.65
CA VAL A 113 -10.65 -16.77 5.63
C VAL A 113 -10.54 -16.09 7.00
N PRO A 114 -11.06 -16.68 8.11
CA PRO A 114 -11.06 -16.05 9.42
C PRO A 114 -9.68 -15.54 9.84
N GLY A 115 -9.62 -14.32 10.40
CA GLY A 115 -8.39 -13.69 10.88
C GLY A 115 -7.38 -13.30 9.78
N THR A 116 -7.79 -13.25 8.52
CA THR A 116 -6.96 -12.78 7.41
C THR A 116 -7.17 -11.28 7.18
N LEU A 117 -6.10 -10.53 6.93
CA LEU A 117 -6.20 -9.13 6.51
C LEU A 117 -6.50 -9.04 5.01
N PHE A 118 -7.54 -8.30 4.67
CA PHE A 118 -7.92 -7.94 3.31
C PHE A 118 -7.72 -6.45 3.11
N ILE A 119 -7.19 -6.09 1.94
CA ILE A 119 -7.13 -4.72 1.48
C ILE A 119 -7.94 -4.66 0.18
N SER A 120 -8.92 -3.76 0.12
CA SER A 120 -9.78 -3.61 -1.05
C SER A 120 -8.98 -3.20 -2.28
N GLU A 121 -9.60 -3.28 -3.45
CA GLU A 121 -9.14 -2.53 -4.59
C GLU A 121 -9.04 -1.03 -4.30
N ALA A 122 -8.15 -0.35 -5.03
CA ALA A 122 -7.94 1.07 -4.90
C ALA A 122 -9.25 1.82 -5.14
N THR A 123 -9.68 2.60 -4.15
CA THR A 123 -11.02 3.20 -4.06
C THR A 123 -10.88 4.72 -4.00
N ASN A 124 -11.51 5.39 -4.97
CA ASN A 124 -11.38 6.84 -5.16
C ASN A 124 -11.95 7.62 -3.97
N ILE A 125 -11.22 8.65 -3.53
CA ILE A 125 -11.62 9.53 -2.42
C ILE A 125 -12.49 10.71 -2.84
N SER A 126 -12.59 10.96 -4.14
CA SER A 126 -13.34 12.06 -4.76
C SER A 126 -13.54 11.76 -6.24
N GLU A 127 -14.31 12.60 -6.94
CA GLU A 127 -14.52 12.44 -8.38
C GLU A 127 -13.25 12.74 -9.20
N GLU A 128 -12.52 13.81 -8.86
CA GLU A 128 -11.24 14.18 -9.51
C GLU A 128 -10.10 13.16 -9.27
N ALA A 129 -10.24 12.30 -8.25
CA ALA A 129 -9.27 11.25 -7.94
C ALA A 129 -9.22 10.14 -9.00
N LEU A 130 -10.24 10.06 -9.88
CA LEU A 130 -10.41 9.02 -10.88
C LEU A 130 -9.31 9.04 -11.94
N GLY A 131 -8.71 7.88 -12.20
CA GLY A 131 -7.79 7.65 -13.32
C GLY A 131 -8.09 6.39 -14.14
N TYR A 132 -8.95 5.52 -13.61
CA TYR A 132 -9.30 4.24 -14.22
C TYR A 132 -10.80 4.06 -14.19
N MET A 133 -11.44 3.97 -15.36
CA MET A 133 -12.88 3.75 -15.45
C MET A 133 -13.31 2.51 -14.64
N ASN A 134 -14.54 2.53 -14.13
CA ASN A 134 -15.11 1.42 -13.36
C ASN A 134 -14.33 1.05 -12.08
N SER A 135 -13.47 1.93 -11.58
CA SER A 135 -12.93 1.82 -10.21
C SER A 135 -13.93 2.39 -9.20
N PRO A 136 -14.08 1.79 -8.01
CA PRO A 136 -15.07 2.23 -7.03
C PRO A 136 -14.67 3.53 -6.33
N GLY A 137 -15.63 4.20 -5.71
CA GLY A 137 -15.44 5.36 -4.84
C GLY A 137 -15.94 5.08 -3.42
N VAL A 138 -15.63 5.98 -2.48
CA VAL A 138 -16.14 5.94 -1.09
C VAL A 138 -16.41 7.35 -0.55
N PHE A 139 -16.90 8.24 -1.41
CA PHE A 139 -17.11 9.66 -1.11
C PHE A 139 -18.58 10.12 -1.24
N THR A 140 -19.48 9.23 -1.67
CA THR A 140 -20.92 9.47 -1.64
C THR A 140 -21.64 8.41 -0.82
N ARG A 141 -22.85 8.75 -0.36
CA ARG A 141 -23.71 7.83 0.38
C ARG A 141 -24.09 6.58 -0.43
N GLU A 142 -24.38 6.75 -1.72
CA GLU A 142 -24.70 5.63 -2.60
C GLU A 142 -23.54 4.62 -2.68
N GLN A 143 -22.31 5.14 -2.80
CA GLN A 143 -21.11 4.31 -2.84
C GLN A 143 -20.89 3.57 -1.51
N THR A 144 -21.04 4.25 -0.37
CA THR A 144 -20.86 3.61 0.95
C THR A 144 -21.94 2.57 1.23
N GLU A 145 -23.20 2.84 0.88
CA GLU A 145 -24.30 1.87 0.99
C GLU A 145 -24.05 0.63 0.12
N ALA A 146 -23.50 0.79 -1.09
CA ALA A 146 -23.13 -0.31 -1.97
C ALA A 146 -21.89 -1.10 -1.48
N TRP A 147 -20.96 -0.46 -0.74
CA TRP A 147 -19.86 -1.17 -0.09
C TRP A 147 -20.31 -2.04 1.09
N ARG A 148 -21.35 -1.66 1.85
CA ARG A 148 -21.80 -2.40 3.04
C ARG A 148 -22.00 -3.91 2.81
N PRO A 149 -22.72 -4.39 1.79
CA PRO A 149 -22.86 -5.83 1.56
C PRO A 149 -21.53 -6.51 1.20
N VAL A 150 -20.61 -5.81 0.51
CA VAL A 150 -19.28 -6.32 0.20
C VAL A 150 -18.45 -6.48 1.48
N VAL A 151 -18.46 -5.46 2.33
CA VAL A 151 -17.78 -5.49 3.62
C VAL A 151 -18.37 -6.57 4.53
N ALA A 152 -19.69 -6.70 4.59
CA ALA A 152 -20.37 -7.73 5.35
C ALA A 152 -20.00 -9.16 4.88
N ALA A 153 -19.82 -9.38 3.57
CA ALA A 153 -19.40 -10.68 3.05
C ALA A 153 -17.99 -11.10 3.51
N VAL A 154 -17.08 -10.14 3.71
CA VAL A 154 -15.72 -10.40 4.21
C VAL A 154 -15.72 -10.55 5.73
N ARG A 155 -16.29 -9.58 6.44
CA ARG A 155 -16.32 -9.56 7.91
C ARG A 155 -17.17 -10.69 8.48
N GLY A 156 -18.25 -11.08 7.80
CA GLY A 156 -19.08 -12.23 8.17
C GLY A 156 -18.33 -13.57 8.12
N ARG A 157 -17.18 -13.63 7.44
CA ARG A 157 -16.25 -14.78 7.44
C ARG A 157 -15.12 -14.62 8.45
N GLY A 158 -15.18 -13.63 9.34
CA GLY A 158 -14.19 -13.38 10.38
C GLY A 158 -12.89 -12.76 9.89
N ALA A 159 -12.82 -12.31 8.64
CA ALA A 159 -11.66 -11.58 8.11
C ALA A 159 -11.72 -10.09 8.47
N VAL A 160 -10.56 -9.44 8.46
CA VAL A 160 -10.40 -8.00 8.70
C VAL A 160 -10.29 -7.30 7.37
N PHE A 161 -11.07 -6.24 7.12
CA PHE A 161 -11.13 -5.62 5.80
C PHE A 161 -10.84 -4.12 5.82
N PHE A 162 -9.78 -3.71 5.11
CA PHE A 162 -9.35 -2.33 4.99
C PHE A 162 -9.69 -1.79 3.59
N CYS A 163 -10.17 -0.54 3.52
CA CYS A 163 -10.40 0.16 2.27
C CYS A 163 -9.12 0.90 1.82
N GLN A 164 -8.63 0.64 0.60
CA GLN A 164 -7.48 1.38 0.06
C GLN A 164 -7.94 2.72 -0.55
N LEU A 165 -7.53 3.83 0.06
CA LEU A 165 -7.88 5.19 -0.37
C LEU A 165 -6.95 5.67 -1.49
N TRP A 166 -7.53 6.16 -2.57
CA TRP A 166 -6.82 6.40 -3.82
C TRP A 166 -7.11 7.77 -4.45
N HIS A 167 -6.05 8.38 -4.97
CA HIS A 167 -6.08 9.53 -5.85
C HIS A 167 -5.04 9.35 -6.96
N CYS A 168 -5.47 9.23 -8.21
CA CYS A 168 -4.59 8.86 -9.32
C CYS A 168 -3.60 9.98 -9.71
N GLY A 169 -3.95 11.23 -9.45
CA GLY A 169 -3.11 12.38 -9.79
C GLY A 169 -2.92 12.49 -11.30
N ARG A 170 -1.68 12.66 -11.80
CA ARG A 170 -1.41 12.76 -13.24
C ARG A 170 -1.73 11.50 -14.05
N ALA A 171 -1.95 10.37 -13.39
CA ALA A 171 -2.38 9.12 -14.04
C ALA A 171 -3.89 9.15 -14.33
N SER A 172 -4.35 10.17 -15.06
CA SER A 172 -5.75 10.38 -15.43
C SER A 172 -5.85 11.13 -16.76
N HIS A 173 -7.06 11.46 -17.22
CA HIS A 173 -7.33 12.20 -18.45
C HIS A 173 -8.43 13.24 -18.22
N SER A 174 -8.44 14.34 -18.98
CA SER A 174 -9.51 15.35 -18.92
C SER A 174 -10.90 14.75 -19.14
N ASP A 175 -11.02 13.75 -20.01
CA ASP A 175 -12.24 12.96 -20.25
C ASP A 175 -12.81 12.28 -18.99
N LEU A 176 -11.98 12.08 -17.97
CA LEU A 176 -12.36 11.45 -16.69
C LEU A 176 -12.54 12.47 -15.57
N GLN A 177 -12.21 13.73 -15.80
CA GLN A 177 -12.18 14.77 -14.77
C GLN A 177 -13.48 15.59 -14.76
N PRO A 178 -13.94 16.04 -13.59
CA PRO A 178 -15.09 16.93 -13.49
C PRO A 178 -14.93 18.17 -14.38
N GLY A 179 -15.92 18.41 -15.25
CA GLY A 179 -15.90 19.56 -16.16
C GLY A 179 -14.76 19.56 -17.18
N GLY A 180 -14.10 18.42 -17.43
CA GLY A 180 -13.00 18.34 -18.40
C GLY A 180 -11.69 18.96 -17.90
N ALA A 181 -11.54 19.17 -16.59
CA ALA A 181 -10.35 19.78 -16.02
C ALA A 181 -9.07 18.96 -16.28
N ALA A 182 -7.92 19.63 -16.28
CA ALA A 182 -6.65 18.91 -16.29
C ALA A 182 -6.46 18.14 -14.97
N PRO A 183 -5.98 16.87 -15.01
CA PRO A 183 -5.62 16.13 -13.81
C PRO A 183 -4.64 16.90 -12.91
N ILE A 184 -4.68 16.68 -11.60
CA ILE A 184 -3.76 17.31 -10.64
C ILE A 184 -2.48 16.48 -10.46
N SER A 185 -1.35 17.15 -10.24
CA SER A 185 -0.12 16.52 -9.76
C SER A 185 0.72 17.48 -8.91
N SER A 186 1.88 17.03 -8.46
CA SER A 186 2.90 17.89 -7.84
C SER A 186 3.49 18.89 -8.85
N SER A 187 3.49 18.55 -10.15
CA SER A 187 4.05 19.35 -11.26
C SER A 187 3.14 19.38 -12.49
N THR A 188 3.65 19.91 -13.60
CA THR A 188 3.02 19.85 -14.94
C THR A 188 3.60 18.74 -15.84
N ARG A 189 4.46 17.87 -15.30
CA ARG A 189 5.12 16.80 -16.06
C ARG A 189 4.13 15.67 -16.36
N ARG A 190 3.83 15.45 -17.63
CA ARG A 190 3.01 14.30 -18.08
C ARG A 190 3.78 12.98 -17.99
N ILE A 191 3.03 11.88 -18.05
CA ILE A 191 3.59 10.55 -18.33
C ILE A 191 3.89 10.51 -19.83
N THR A 192 5.11 10.08 -20.18
CA THR A 192 5.66 10.13 -21.54
C THR A 192 5.97 8.75 -22.12
N SER A 193 6.15 7.73 -21.28
CA SER A 193 6.45 6.39 -21.77
C SER A 193 5.28 5.82 -22.59
N PRO A 194 5.52 5.37 -23.83
CA PRO A 194 4.47 5.05 -24.81
C PRO A 194 3.65 3.80 -24.45
N GLU A 195 4.15 2.93 -23.59
CA GLU A 195 3.45 1.75 -23.08
C GLU A 195 2.32 2.09 -22.10
N TYR A 196 2.27 3.33 -21.59
CA TYR A 196 1.26 3.78 -20.65
C TYR A 196 0.20 4.62 -21.36
N THR A 197 -1.04 4.11 -21.37
CA THR A 197 -2.22 4.83 -21.86
C THR A 197 -3.32 4.80 -20.83
N VAL A 198 -4.10 5.87 -20.76
CA VAL A 198 -5.33 5.95 -19.98
C VAL A 198 -6.51 5.53 -20.85
N PHE A 199 -7.37 4.66 -20.33
CA PHE A 199 -8.60 4.29 -21.03
C PHE A 199 -9.73 5.25 -20.64
N THR A 200 -10.32 5.90 -21.63
CA THR A 200 -11.48 6.79 -21.51
C THR A 200 -12.65 6.22 -22.30
N GLN A 201 -13.79 6.91 -22.29
CA GLN A 201 -14.93 6.58 -23.15
C GLN A 201 -14.57 6.63 -24.64
N ASN A 202 -13.48 7.34 -25.00
CA ASN A 202 -12.94 7.48 -26.35
C ASN A 202 -11.83 6.45 -26.65
N GLY A 203 -11.68 5.40 -25.83
CA GLY A 203 -10.65 4.38 -25.97
C GLY A 203 -9.35 4.72 -25.25
N ALA A 204 -8.26 4.07 -25.64
CA ALA A 204 -6.93 4.33 -25.09
C ALA A 204 -6.41 5.70 -25.58
N GLN A 205 -6.02 6.55 -24.64
CA GLN A 205 -5.53 7.90 -24.86
C GLN A 205 -4.14 8.08 -24.22
N PRO A 206 -3.27 8.95 -24.76
CA PRO A 206 -2.05 9.35 -24.08
C PRO A 206 -2.39 10.16 -22.83
N TYR A 207 -1.51 10.15 -21.83
CA TYR A 207 -1.68 11.00 -20.65
C TYR A 207 -1.42 12.48 -21.01
N PRO A 208 -2.34 13.39 -20.65
CA PRO A 208 -2.16 14.83 -20.88
C PRO A 208 -1.21 15.41 -19.84
N SER A 209 -0.77 16.67 -20.06
CA SER A 209 -0.09 17.40 -18.99
C SER A 209 -1.05 17.68 -17.84
N PRO A 210 -0.70 17.30 -16.60
CA PRO A 210 -1.47 17.69 -15.43
C PRO A 210 -1.29 19.18 -15.13
N ARG A 211 -2.14 19.73 -14.27
CA ARG A 211 -1.89 21.00 -13.59
C ARG A 211 -1.17 20.74 -12.26
N ALA A 212 -0.23 21.62 -11.91
CA ALA A 212 0.38 21.59 -10.58
C ALA A 212 -0.66 22.00 -9.53
N ALA A 213 -0.74 21.26 -8.42
CA ALA A 213 -1.62 21.57 -7.30
C ALA A 213 -1.25 22.92 -6.66
N THR A 214 -2.23 23.76 -6.36
CA THR A 214 -2.02 24.92 -5.47
C THR A 214 -2.02 24.47 -4.01
N ARG A 215 -1.73 25.38 -3.07
CA ARG A 215 -1.83 25.07 -1.63
C ARG A 215 -3.26 24.75 -1.24
N GLU A 216 -4.22 25.44 -1.84
CA GLU A 216 -5.65 25.22 -1.62
C GLU A 216 -6.08 23.84 -2.12
N ASP A 217 -5.56 23.39 -3.27
CA ASP A 217 -5.77 22.01 -3.73
C ASP A 217 -5.22 20.99 -2.75
N ILE A 218 -3.98 21.18 -2.29
CA ILE A 218 -3.32 20.27 -1.36
C ILE A 218 -4.15 20.16 -0.06
N ALA A 219 -4.51 21.30 0.54
CA ALA A 219 -5.33 21.34 1.75
C ALA A 219 -6.69 20.64 1.55
N ARG A 220 -7.35 20.89 0.41
CA ARG A 220 -8.63 20.28 0.06
C ARG A 220 -8.52 18.76 -0.12
N ILE A 221 -7.48 18.28 -0.79
CA ILE A 221 -7.24 16.84 -1.01
C ILE A 221 -6.93 16.14 0.31
N VAL A 222 -6.16 16.75 1.22
CA VAL A 222 -5.95 16.22 2.58
C VAL A 222 -7.29 16.01 3.30
N GLN A 223 -8.22 16.97 3.19
CA GLN A 223 -9.56 16.82 3.76
C GLN A 223 -10.40 15.75 3.06
N GLN A 224 -10.27 15.58 1.75
CA GLN A 224 -10.93 14.49 1.01
C GLN A 224 -10.45 13.11 1.48
N TYR A 225 -9.15 12.93 1.71
CA TYR A 225 -8.63 11.67 2.28
C TYR A 225 -9.24 11.41 3.66
N ALA A 226 -9.29 12.41 4.54
CA ALA A 226 -9.89 12.27 5.87
C ALA A 226 -11.40 11.96 5.82
N ALA A 227 -12.14 12.64 4.93
CA ALA A 227 -13.57 12.41 4.74
C ALA A 227 -13.86 11.00 4.17
N ALA A 228 -13.11 10.57 3.15
CA ALA A 228 -13.20 9.23 2.57
C ALA A 228 -12.84 8.14 3.60
N ALA A 229 -11.86 8.40 4.49
CA ALA A 229 -11.54 7.49 5.58
C ALA A 229 -12.71 7.31 6.55
N LYS A 230 -13.36 8.42 6.97
CA LYS A 230 -14.55 8.36 7.82
C LYS A 230 -15.69 7.61 7.14
N ALA A 231 -15.95 7.92 5.88
CA ALA A 231 -16.99 7.26 5.09
C ALA A 231 -16.72 5.75 4.96
N ALA A 232 -15.48 5.35 4.71
CA ALA A 232 -15.09 3.94 4.64
C ALA A 232 -15.33 3.20 5.97
N VAL A 233 -14.85 3.75 7.09
CA VAL A 233 -14.91 3.06 8.39
C VAL A 233 -16.31 3.12 9.00
N HIS A 234 -16.93 4.31 9.01
CA HIS A 234 -18.17 4.54 9.75
C HIS A 234 -19.44 4.28 8.93
N ASP A 235 -19.42 4.55 7.62
CA ASP A 235 -20.63 4.42 6.78
C ASP A 235 -20.65 3.10 6.01
N ALA A 236 -19.52 2.71 5.40
CA ALA A 236 -19.38 1.44 4.68
C ALA A 236 -19.03 0.26 5.59
N GLY A 237 -18.50 0.52 6.78
CA GLY A 237 -18.25 -0.49 7.83
C GLY A 237 -16.91 -1.23 7.72
N PHE A 238 -15.95 -0.72 6.96
CA PHE A 238 -14.59 -1.27 6.90
C PHE A 238 -13.93 -1.24 8.29
N ASP A 239 -13.03 -2.19 8.56
CA ASP A 239 -12.29 -2.22 9.82
C ASP A 239 -11.24 -1.11 9.91
N GLY A 240 -10.68 -0.71 8.77
CA GLY A 240 -9.71 0.38 8.66
C GLY A 240 -9.49 0.84 7.22
N VAL A 241 -8.44 1.61 7.00
CA VAL A 241 -8.06 2.13 5.69
C VAL A 241 -6.57 1.97 5.40
N GLU A 242 -6.23 1.77 4.14
CA GLU A 242 -4.85 1.87 3.65
C GLU A 242 -4.72 3.11 2.76
N ILE A 243 -3.79 4.01 3.07
CA ILE A 243 -3.49 5.16 2.21
C ILE A 243 -2.61 4.67 1.05
N HIS A 244 -3.02 4.91 -0.19
CA HIS A 244 -2.22 4.54 -1.36
C HIS A 244 -1.15 5.60 -1.67
N GLY A 245 0.04 5.45 -1.05
CA GLY A 245 1.23 6.29 -1.26
C GLY A 245 2.26 5.72 -2.25
N ALA A 246 1.80 5.00 -3.27
CA ALA A 246 2.66 4.13 -4.10
C ALA A 246 2.26 4.17 -5.58
N ASN A 247 3.02 3.48 -6.42
CA ASN A 247 2.76 3.18 -7.83
C ASN A 247 2.53 4.43 -8.70
N GLY A 248 3.25 5.52 -8.42
CA GLY A 248 3.19 6.72 -9.26
C GLY A 248 1.87 7.49 -9.16
N TYR A 249 1.02 7.23 -8.17
CA TYR A 249 -0.19 7.99 -7.89
C TYR A 249 0.08 9.23 -7.03
N LEU A 250 -0.95 10.04 -6.73
CA LEU A 250 -0.75 11.43 -6.28
C LEU A 250 0.26 11.59 -5.13
N ILE A 251 0.15 10.81 -4.07
CA ILE A 251 1.10 10.90 -2.95
C ILE A 251 2.53 10.54 -3.39
N ASP A 252 2.71 9.47 -4.18
CA ASP A 252 4.02 9.08 -4.73
C ASP A 252 4.56 10.14 -5.70
N GLN A 253 3.68 10.85 -6.43
CA GLN A 253 4.04 11.98 -7.29
C GLN A 253 4.61 13.16 -6.50
N PHE A 254 4.20 13.36 -5.25
CA PHE A 254 4.83 14.35 -4.37
C PHE A 254 6.14 13.82 -3.77
N ILE A 255 6.23 12.54 -3.42
CA ILE A 255 7.43 11.96 -2.81
C ILE A 255 8.62 11.95 -3.78
N LYS A 256 8.39 11.64 -5.05
CA LYS A 256 9.44 11.33 -6.03
C LYS A 256 9.89 12.54 -6.87
N ASP A 257 11.19 12.78 -6.91
CA ASP A 257 11.80 13.96 -7.58
C ASP A 257 11.76 13.95 -9.12
N SER A 258 11.53 12.80 -9.74
CA SER A 258 11.27 12.75 -11.19
C SER A 258 9.98 13.46 -11.59
N ILE A 259 9.04 13.57 -10.66
CA ILE A 259 7.73 14.19 -10.88
C ILE A 259 7.67 15.53 -10.16
N ASN A 260 8.01 15.56 -8.87
CA ASN A 260 7.91 16.76 -8.05
C ASN A 260 9.04 17.75 -8.33
N ASP A 261 8.73 18.79 -9.10
CA ASP A 261 9.63 19.91 -9.40
C ASP A 261 9.24 21.21 -8.71
N ARG A 262 8.44 21.11 -7.64
CA ARG A 262 8.01 22.28 -6.88
C ARG A 262 9.18 22.94 -6.16
N THR A 263 9.08 24.26 -6.01
CA THR A 263 10.04 25.11 -5.29
C THR A 263 9.47 25.69 -3.99
N ASP A 264 8.26 25.28 -3.60
CA ASP A 264 7.63 25.65 -2.34
C ASP A 264 7.88 24.59 -1.24
N GLU A 265 7.20 24.68 -0.10
CA GLU A 265 7.38 23.75 1.02
C GLU A 265 6.95 22.30 0.74
N TYR A 266 6.41 22.03 -0.45
CA TYR A 266 6.03 20.69 -0.90
C TYR A 266 7.01 20.10 -1.93
N GLY A 267 8.12 20.77 -2.25
CA GLY A 267 9.17 20.22 -3.14
C GLY A 267 10.60 20.64 -2.80
N GLY A 268 11.53 20.19 -3.65
CA GLY A 268 12.97 20.32 -3.43
C GLY A 268 13.51 19.27 -2.46
N SER A 269 13.56 19.60 -1.17
CA SER A 269 14.14 18.72 -0.14
C SER A 269 13.30 17.46 0.11
N ILE A 270 13.94 16.38 0.59
CA ILE A 270 13.22 15.14 0.99
C ILE A 270 12.12 15.45 2.02
N GLU A 271 12.39 16.33 2.99
CA GLU A 271 11.38 16.77 3.96
C GLU A 271 10.14 17.34 3.27
N ASN A 272 10.34 18.28 2.34
CA ASN A 272 9.25 18.95 1.66
C ASN A 272 8.47 18.00 0.75
N ARG A 273 9.17 17.13 0.00
CA ARG A 273 8.53 16.11 -0.84
C ARG A 273 7.66 15.14 -0.04
N CYS A 274 8.10 14.79 1.18
CA CYS A 274 7.35 13.91 2.09
C CYS A 274 6.22 14.63 2.85
N ARG A 275 6.17 15.98 2.85
CA ARG A 275 5.22 16.78 3.64
C ARG A 275 3.76 16.42 3.35
N PHE A 276 3.39 16.37 2.07
CA PHE A 276 2.02 16.03 1.67
C PHE A 276 1.59 14.64 2.16
N CYS A 277 2.47 13.64 2.05
CA CYS A 277 2.19 12.29 2.56
C CYS A 277 1.94 12.32 4.09
N LEU A 278 2.77 13.04 4.84
CA LEU A 278 2.66 13.14 6.29
C LEU A 278 1.39 13.89 6.72
N GLU A 279 0.98 14.94 5.99
CA GLU A 279 -0.28 15.65 6.21
C GLU A 279 -1.49 14.76 5.97
N VAL A 280 -1.50 13.97 4.88
CA VAL A 280 -2.56 12.99 4.61
C VAL A 280 -2.63 11.93 5.71
N VAL A 281 -1.49 11.36 6.11
CA VAL A 281 -1.44 10.35 7.20
C VAL A 281 -1.98 10.94 8.50
N ALA A 282 -1.56 12.15 8.88
CA ALA A 282 -2.02 12.81 10.09
C ALA A 282 -3.54 13.06 10.06
N ALA A 283 -4.07 13.56 8.94
CA ALA A 283 -5.49 13.85 8.80
C ALA A 283 -6.35 12.58 8.84
N VAL A 284 -5.91 11.51 8.18
CA VAL A 284 -6.60 10.20 8.18
C VAL A 284 -6.52 9.54 9.56
N ALA A 285 -5.36 9.57 10.22
CA ALA A 285 -5.21 9.06 11.58
C ALA A 285 -6.09 9.81 12.59
N ALA A 286 -6.16 11.14 12.49
CA ALA A 286 -7.07 11.94 13.31
C ALA A 286 -8.55 11.64 13.03
N ALA A 287 -8.87 11.22 11.82
CA ALA A 287 -10.23 10.95 11.39
C ALA A 287 -10.79 9.62 11.89
N VAL A 288 -9.97 8.56 11.92
CA VAL A 288 -10.44 7.18 12.22
C VAL A 288 -9.63 6.44 13.30
N GLY A 289 -8.60 7.06 13.85
CA GLY A 289 -7.66 6.44 14.79
C GLY A 289 -6.47 5.80 14.07
N PRO A 290 -5.21 6.06 14.49
CA PRO A 290 -4.01 5.58 13.79
C PRO A 290 -3.92 4.05 13.70
N GLU A 291 -4.44 3.33 14.69
CA GLU A 291 -4.44 1.86 14.76
C GLU A 291 -5.33 1.20 13.69
N ARG A 292 -6.08 2.00 12.92
CA ARG A 292 -6.88 1.60 11.77
C ARG A 292 -6.31 2.09 10.43
N VAL A 293 -5.11 2.67 10.44
CA VAL A 293 -4.50 3.29 9.25
C VAL A 293 -3.24 2.54 8.84
N GLY A 294 -3.24 2.02 7.61
CA GLY A 294 -2.05 1.57 6.91
C GLY A 294 -1.57 2.59 5.88
N LEU A 295 -0.30 2.51 5.48
CA LEU A 295 0.24 3.27 4.35
C LEU A 295 1.03 2.35 3.43
N ARG A 296 0.70 2.39 2.13
CA ARG A 296 1.41 1.63 1.10
C ARG A 296 2.43 2.48 0.35
N LEU A 297 3.65 1.97 0.20
CA LEU A 297 4.79 2.65 -0.42
C LEU A 297 5.48 1.75 -1.46
N SER A 298 6.07 2.35 -2.49
CA SER A 298 6.80 1.64 -3.56
C SER A 298 8.11 2.37 -3.91
N PRO A 299 9.17 2.19 -3.10
CA PRO A 299 10.38 3.01 -3.19
C PRO A 299 11.09 2.93 -4.53
N PHE A 300 11.05 1.76 -5.16
CA PHE A 300 11.89 1.42 -6.31
C PHE A 300 11.13 1.31 -7.62
N THR A 301 9.80 1.33 -7.60
CA THR A 301 9.02 1.26 -8.86
C THR A 301 9.26 2.51 -9.69
N SER A 302 9.36 2.36 -11.00
CA SER A 302 9.30 3.46 -11.99
C SER A 302 7.99 3.47 -12.78
N PHE A 303 7.00 2.69 -12.37
CA PHE A 303 5.68 2.63 -12.99
C PHE A 303 5.08 4.04 -13.13
N LEU A 304 4.49 4.35 -14.29
CA LEU A 304 3.93 5.67 -14.62
C LEU A 304 4.95 6.82 -14.53
N ASP A 305 6.18 6.54 -14.99
CA ASP A 305 7.32 7.46 -15.03
C ASP A 305 7.68 8.06 -13.67
N ALA A 306 7.49 7.28 -12.59
CA ALA A 306 7.65 7.73 -11.22
C ALA A 306 8.91 7.12 -10.57
N HIS A 307 10.09 7.70 -10.82
CA HIS A 307 11.36 7.30 -10.19
C HIS A 307 11.84 8.32 -9.14
N ASP A 308 12.66 7.90 -8.19
CA ASP A 308 13.30 8.78 -7.21
C ASP A 308 14.82 8.64 -7.34
N SER A 309 15.55 9.76 -7.30
CA SER A 309 17.02 9.71 -7.38
C SER A 309 17.67 9.20 -6.08
N THR A 310 16.94 9.23 -4.96
CA THR A 310 17.45 8.88 -3.62
C THR A 310 16.49 7.95 -2.85
N PRO A 311 16.05 6.81 -3.41
CA PRO A 311 14.91 6.04 -2.90
C PRO A 311 15.10 5.59 -1.45
N TYR A 312 16.32 5.20 -1.07
CA TYR A 312 16.64 4.86 0.32
C TYR A 312 16.54 6.05 1.27
N ALA A 313 17.14 7.20 0.94
CA ALA A 313 17.14 8.36 1.83
C ALA A 313 15.71 8.91 1.98
N THR A 314 14.98 9.01 0.88
CA THR A 314 13.60 9.52 0.85
C THR A 314 12.67 8.67 1.72
N HIS A 315 12.68 7.35 1.52
CA HIS A 315 11.77 6.46 2.25
C HIS A 315 12.25 6.18 3.68
N THR A 316 13.56 6.21 3.96
CA THR A 316 14.06 6.15 5.35
C THR A 316 13.56 7.34 6.15
N TYR A 317 13.70 8.56 5.62
CA TYR A 317 13.17 9.76 6.27
C TYR A 317 11.67 9.64 6.54
N LEU A 318 10.90 9.20 5.55
CA LEU A 318 9.46 9.04 5.70
C LEU A 318 9.12 8.03 6.81
N LEU A 319 9.76 6.85 6.82
CA LEU A 319 9.52 5.82 7.85
C LEU A 319 9.94 6.27 9.24
N GLU A 320 11.02 7.04 9.37
CA GLU A 320 11.43 7.65 10.64
C GLU A 320 10.36 8.61 11.19
N LYS A 321 9.73 9.41 10.31
CA LYS A 321 8.63 10.31 10.71
C LYS A 321 7.32 9.58 11.01
N LEU A 322 7.10 8.43 10.39
CA LEU A 322 5.91 7.60 10.63
C LEU A 322 6.05 6.74 11.91
N ASN A 323 7.27 6.49 12.38
CA ASN A 323 7.49 5.86 13.68
C ASN A 323 6.88 6.72 14.80
N GLY A 324 6.17 6.07 15.74
CA GLY A 324 5.52 6.76 16.86
C GLY A 324 4.12 7.28 16.59
N LEU A 325 3.64 7.25 15.33
CA LEU A 325 2.25 7.62 15.01
C LEU A 325 1.24 6.52 15.35
N GLY A 326 1.69 5.31 15.68
CA GLY A 326 0.80 4.20 16.05
C GLY A 326 0.01 3.61 14.87
N LEU A 327 0.50 3.77 13.64
CA LEU A 327 -0.15 3.21 12.45
C LEU A 327 -0.31 1.69 12.56
N ALA A 328 -1.38 1.17 11.96
CA ALA A 328 -1.64 -0.27 11.89
C ALA A 328 -0.46 -0.99 11.22
N TYR A 329 0.01 -0.49 10.08
CA TYR A 329 1.14 -1.06 9.35
C TYR A 329 1.73 -0.12 8.30
N ILE A 330 2.93 -0.46 7.83
CA ILE A 330 3.45 -0.02 6.53
C ILE A 330 3.46 -1.20 5.57
N HIS A 331 3.00 -0.97 4.34
CA HIS A 331 2.97 -1.96 3.28
C HIS A 331 3.93 -1.55 2.16
N MET A 332 5.00 -2.31 1.98
CA MET A 332 6.04 -2.00 1.00
C MET A 332 6.05 -2.98 -0.17
N VAL A 333 6.16 -2.42 -1.36
CA VAL A 333 6.25 -3.17 -2.62
C VAL A 333 7.71 -3.50 -2.91
N GLU A 334 8.00 -4.78 -3.11
CA GLU A 334 9.33 -5.27 -3.49
C GLU A 334 9.77 -4.68 -4.84
N PRO A 335 11.07 -4.37 -5.02
CA PRO A 335 11.61 -3.74 -6.22
C PRO A 335 11.43 -4.58 -7.49
N ARG A 336 11.14 -5.87 -7.33
CA ARG A 336 10.82 -6.75 -8.46
C ARG A 336 9.46 -6.48 -9.09
N ILE A 337 8.64 -5.57 -8.55
CA ILE A 337 7.29 -5.26 -9.03
C ILE A 337 7.24 -3.84 -9.60
N MET A 338 6.75 -3.74 -10.84
CA MET A 338 6.56 -2.49 -11.58
C MET A 338 5.08 -2.35 -11.95
N GLY A 339 4.27 -1.81 -11.04
CA GLY A 339 2.81 -1.79 -11.20
C GLY A 339 2.24 -3.21 -11.31
N PRO A 340 1.63 -3.61 -12.44
CA PRO A 340 1.14 -4.99 -12.65
C PRO A 340 2.22 -5.98 -13.14
N LEU A 341 3.43 -5.50 -13.45
CA LEU A 341 4.52 -6.30 -14.04
C LEU A 341 5.50 -6.80 -12.96
N GLU A 342 6.22 -7.88 -13.27
CA GLU A 342 7.25 -8.48 -12.41
C GLU A 342 8.54 -8.68 -13.19
N VAL A 343 9.68 -8.41 -12.55
CA VAL A 343 11.03 -8.72 -13.05
C VAL A 343 11.68 -9.83 -12.20
N GLU A 344 12.63 -10.57 -12.79
CA GLU A 344 13.20 -11.77 -12.16
C GLU A 344 14.08 -11.46 -10.94
N SER A 345 14.84 -10.36 -10.99
CA SER A 345 15.70 -9.91 -9.90
C SER A 345 15.89 -8.40 -9.94
N HIS A 346 16.11 -7.78 -8.79
CA HIS A 346 16.48 -6.38 -8.66
C HIS A 346 17.61 -6.26 -7.62
N PRO A 347 18.62 -5.39 -7.82
CA PRO A 347 19.72 -5.23 -6.86
C PRO A 347 19.30 -4.58 -5.53
N GLU A 348 18.08 -4.05 -5.47
CA GLU A 348 17.57 -3.30 -4.33
C GLU A 348 16.79 -4.21 -3.38
N SER A 349 16.65 -3.80 -2.12
CA SER A 349 15.97 -4.59 -1.09
C SER A 349 15.16 -3.72 -0.12
N LEU A 350 14.08 -4.29 0.41
CA LEU A 350 13.30 -3.67 1.49
C LEU A 350 13.96 -3.79 2.88
N ALA A 351 15.03 -4.59 3.01
CA ALA A 351 15.66 -4.86 4.31
C ALA A 351 16.09 -3.60 5.10
N PRO A 352 16.64 -2.53 4.48
CA PRO A 352 16.93 -1.29 5.20
C PRO A 352 15.67 -0.65 5.79
N PHE A 353 14.56 -0.63 5.04
CA PHE A 353 13.29 -0.06 5.49
C PHE A 353 12.67 -0.86 6.63
N ARG A 354 12.73 -2.20 6.57
CA ARG A 354 12.30 -3.07 7.67
C ARG A 354 13.04 -2.78 8.98
N ARG A 355 14.34 -2.45 8.90
CA ARG A 355 15.15 -2.09 10.09
C ARG A 355 14.76 -0.72 10.67
N VAL A 356 14.37 0.22 9.81
CA VAL A 356 13.99 1.58 10.21
C VAL A 356 12.61 1.61 10.86
N TYR A 357 11.60 1.00 10.22
CA TYR A 357 10.23 1.01 10.72
C TYR A 357 10.04 0.04 11.89
N LYS A 358 9.41 0.50 12.97
CA LYS A 358 9.26 -0.26 14.23
C LYS A 358 7.88 -0.91 14.41
N GLY A 359 6.89 -0.54 13.59
CA GLY A 359 5.57 -1.14 13.59
C GLY A 359 5.48 -2.39 12.71
N VAL A 360 4.25 -2.83 12.42
CA VAL A 360 3.99 -3.98 11.55
C VAL A 360 4.38 -3.67 10.11
N PHE A 361 5.21 -4.53 9.52
CA PHE A 361 5.72 -4.38 8.17
C PHE A 361 5.14 -5.45 7.23
N ILE A 362 4.42 -5.03 6.19
CA ILE A 362 3.88 -5.90 5.14
C ILE A 362 4.80 -5.84 3.92
N ALA A 363 5.29 -6.98 3.46
CA ALA A 363 6.02 -7.08 2.19
C ALA A 363 5.12 -7.64 1.08
N ALA A 364 5.21 -7.09 -0.12
CA ALA A 364 4.42 -7.52 -1.26
C ALA A 364 5.23 -7.56 -2.56
N GLY A 365 5.16 -8.68 -3.27
CA GLY A 365 5.72 -8.80 -4.61
C GLY A 365 6.41 -10.13 -4.90
N GLY A 366 5.87 -10.90 -5.84
CA GLY A 366 6.49 -12.15 -6.33
C GLY A 366 6.54 -13.30 -5.32
N PHE A 367 5.97 -13.14 -4.12
CA PHE A 367 5.97 -14.19 -3.10
C PHE A 367 5.18 -15.43 -3.51
N LYS A 368 5.74 -16.58 -3.16
CA LYS A 368 5.12 -17.90 -3.12
C LYS A 368 4.95 -18.33 -1.65
N ALA A 369 4.43 -19.52 -1.40
CA ALA A 369 4.29 -20.04 -0.04
C ALA A 369 5.66 -20.15 0.65
N ASP A 370 6.63 -20.78 0.00
CA ASP A 370 7.98 -21.00 0.53
C ASP A 370 8.75 -19.68 0.76
N SER A 371 8.71 -18.77 -0.22
CA SER A 371 9.44 -17.51 -0.11
C SER A 371 8.80 -16.56 0.90
N GLY A 372 7.46 -16.57 1.03
CA GLY A 372 6.76 -15.80 2.05
C GLY A 372 7.02 -16.33 3.46
N ALA A 373 6.94 -17.65 3.65
CA ALA A 373 7.26 -18.29 4.93
C ALA A 373 8.70 -18.00 5.37
N ARG A 374 9.65 -18.01 4.43
CA ARG A 374 11.06 -17.67 4.67
C ARG A 374 11.24 -16.22 5.11
N ALA A 375 10.64 -15.26 4.39
CA ALA A 375 10.72 -13.84 4.74
C ALA A 375 10.19 -13.57 6.16
N LEU A 376 9.08 -14.21 6.53
CA LEU A 376 8.53 -14.13 7.89
C LEU A 376 9.46 -14.77 8.94
N ALA A 377 10.03 -15.94 8.64
CA ALA A 377 10.94 -16.63 9.55
C ALA A 377 12.25 -15.86 9.79
N GLN A 378 12.70 -15.10 8.79
CA GLN A 378 13.90 -14.26 8.86
C GLN A 378 13.65 -12.87 9.43
N GLY A 379 12.39 -12.52 9.75
CA GLY A 379 12.02 -11.20 10.29
C GLY A 379 12.07 -10.08 9.25
N GLU A 380 12.10 -10.41 7.96
CA GLU A 380 12.11 -9.45 6.85
C GLU A 380 10.76 -8.75 6.68
N ALA A 381 9.68 -9.42 7.12
CA ALA A 381 8.34 -8.87 7.21
C ALA A 381 7.57 -9.50 8.38
N ASP A 382 6.50 -8.84 8.79
CA ASP A 382 5.57 -9.36 9.79
C ASP A 382 4.32 -9.97 9.13
N LEU A 383 4.01 -9.53 7.90
CA LEU A 383 2.92 -9.99 7.04
C LEU A 383 3.40 -10.05 5.57
N VAL A 384 2.84 -10.95 4.77
CA VAL A 384 3.14 -11.06 3.33
C VAL A 384 1.86 -10.93 2.51
N ALA A 385 1.83 -9.97 1.58
CA ALA A 385 0.67 -9.73 0.72
C ALA A 385 0.79 -10.45 -0.63
N TYR A 386 -0.29 -11.11 -1.01
CA TYR A 386 -0.42 -11.89 -2.24
C TYR A 386 -1.45 -11.24 -3.16
N GLY A 387 -1.00 -10.87 -4.36
CA GLY A 387 -1.85 -10.29 -5.40
C GLY A 387 -2.37 -11.35 -6.39
N ARG A 388 -1.70 -11.47 -7.55
CA ARG A 388 -2.08 -12.36 -8.67
C ARG A 388 -2.43 -13.79 -8.27
N TRP A 389 -1.69 -14.37 -7.31
CA TRP A 389 -1.99 -15.72 -6.83
C TRP A 389 -3.27 -15.79 -6.02
N TYR A 390 -3.52 -14.82 -5.14
CA TYR A 390 -4.75 -14.79 -4.35
C TYR A 390 -5.98 -14.40 -5.19
N LEU A 391 -5.77 -13.58 -6.23
CA LEU A 391 -6.78 -13.29 -7.24
C LEU A 391 -7.29 -14.56 -7.90
N ALA A 392 -6.40 -15.44 -8.39
CA ALA A 392 -6.78 -16.64 -9.12
C ALA A 392 -7.10 -17.85 -8.24
N ASN A 393 -6.80 -17.80 -6.95
CA ASN A 393 -6.99 -18.93 -6.02
C ASN A 393 -7.85 -18.47 -4.84
N PRO A 394 -9.18 -18.59 -4.93
CA PRO A 394 -10.07 -18.18 -3.83
C PRO A 394 -9.79 -18.94 -2.52
N ASP A 395 -9.21 -20.14 -2.62
CA ASP A 395 -8.83 -21.00 -1.50
C ASP A 395 -7.30 -21.08 -1.31
N LEU A 396 -6.58 -19.98 -1.56
CA LEU A 396 -5.10 -19.93 -1.49
C LEU A 396 -4.53 -20.54 -0.19
N HIS A 397 -5.18 -20.25 0.96
CA HIS A 397 -4.78 -20.78 2.26
C HIS A 397 -4.75 -22.31 2.28
N ARG A 398 -5.82 -22.95 1.82
CA ARG A 398 -5.88 -24.41 1.69
C ARG A 398 -4.77 -24.93 0.80
N ARG A 399 -4.54 -24.29 -0.35
CA ARG A 399 -3.53 -24.73 -1.32
C ARG A 399 -2.12 -24.67 -0.72
N PHE A 400 -1.84 -23.67 0.11
CA PHE A 400 -0.59 -23.59 0.87
C PHE A 400 -0.48 -24.69 1.94
N LEU A 401 -1.54 -24.92 2.72
CA LEU A 401 -1.56 -25.96 3.77
C LEU A 401 -1.45 -27.39 3.24
N THR A 402 -1.85 -27.63 1.99
CA THR A 402 -1.90 -28.96 1.36
C THR A 402 -0.89 -29.15 0.24
N HIS A 403 -0.03 -28.16 0.02
CA HIS A 403 0.92 -28.11 -1.11
C HIS A 403 0.26 -28.38 -2.47
N ALA A 404 -1.00 -27.96 -2.62
CA ALA A 404 -1.75 -28.18 -3.85
C ALA A 404 -1.29 -27.22 -4.96
N PRO A 405 -1.38 -27.61 -6.24
CA PRO A 405 -1.12 -26.72 -7.36
C PRO A 405 -1.98 -25.46 -7.29
N LEU A 406 -1.45 -24.32 -7.76
CA LEU A 406 -2.22 -23.08 -7.88
C LEU A 406 -2.88 -22.99 -9.26
N ASN A 407 -4.10 -22.46 -9.30
CA ASN A 407 -4.73 -22.00 -10.53
C ASN A 407 -3.81 -20.98 -11.21
N LYS A 408 -3.67 -21.11 -12.53
CA LYS A 408 -3.02 -20.09 -13.36
C LYS A 408 -3.93 -18.87 -13.42
N TYR A 409 -3.34 -17.69 -13.27
CA TYR A 409 -4.05 -16.43 -13.47
C TYR A 409 -4.12 -16.07 -14.96
N HIS A 410 -5.22 -15.45 -15.37
CA HIS A 410 -5.44 -14.93 -16.72
C HIS A 410 -5.36 -13.40 -16.71
N ARG A 411 -4.32 -12.82 -17.32
CA ARG A 411 -4.06 -11.37 -17.26
C ARG A 411 -5.12 -10.57 -18.02
N ASP A 412 -5.62 -11.09 -19.13
CA ASP A 412 -6.59 -10.40 -20.00
C ASP A 412 -7.91 -10.09 -19.28
N THR A 413 -8.22 -10.81 -18.21
CA THR A 413 -9.44 -10.63 -17.39
C THR A 413 -9.18 -9.88 -16.07
N PHE A 414 -7.96 -9.38 -15.84
CA PHE A 414 -7.66 -8.58 -14.64
C PHE A 414 -8.50 -7.31 -14.64
N TYR A 415 -8.51 -6.61 -15.77
CA TYR A 415 -9.22 -5.36 -15.99
C TYR A 415 -10.31 -5.56 -17.05
N SER A 416 -11.43 -6.13 -16.64
CA SER A 416 -12.56 -6.44 -17.51
C SER A 416 -13.88 -6.30 -16.76
N SER A 417 -14.99 -6.27 -17.49
CA SER A 417 -16.33 -6.39 -16.92
C SER A 417 -16.71 -7.86 -16.70
N GLY A 418 -17.81 -8.08 -15.98
CA GLY A 418 -18.42 -9.41 -15.87
C GLY A 418 -17.75 -10.38 -14.88
N PRO A 419 -18.32 -11.59 -14.75
CA PRO A 419 -17.85 -12.61 -13.81
C PRO A 419 -16.57 -13.33 -14.23
N GLU A 420 -16.19 -13.28 -15.50
CA GLU A 420 -15.08 -14.05 -16.07
C GLU A 420 -13.73 -13.57 -15.52
N GLY A 421 -12.88 -14.54 -15.14
CA GLY A 421 -11.62 -14.29 -14.46
C GLY A 421 -11.76 -13.46 -13.17
N TYR A 422 -12.92 -13.54 -12.52
CA TYR A 422 -13.25 -12.80 -11.29
C TYR A 422 -13.76 -13.74 -10.21
N ILE A 423 -14.97 -14.28 -10.40
CA ILE A 423 -15.66 -15.16 -9.43
C ILE A 423 -15.71 -16.63 -9.88
N ASP A 424 -15.13 -16.94 -11.04
CA ASP A 424 -15.19 -18.22 -11.75
C ASP A 424 -13.91 -19.07 -11.63
N TYR A 425 -12.86 -18.55 -10.98
CA TYR A 425 -11.69 -19.35 -10.62
C TYR A 425 -12.10 -20.49 -9.68
N PRO A 426 -11.82 -21.77 -10.03
CA PRO A 426 -12.30 -22.90 -9.24
C PRO A 426 -11.53 -23.02 -7.92
N THR A 427 -12.23 -23.44 -6.86
CA THR A 427 -11.57 -23.98 -5.67
C THR A 427 -10.91 -25.32 -5.99
N LEU A 428 -10.00 -25.79 -5.13
CA LEU A 428 -9.35 -27.09 -5.25
C LEU A 428 -10.37 -28.23 -5.27
N ALA A 429 -11.45 -28.11 -4.48
CA ALA A 429 -12.53 -29.09 -4.48
C ALA A 429 -13.26 -29.14 -5.82
N GLN A 430 -13.65 -27.98 -6.37
CA GLN A 430 -14.29 -27.88 -7.68
C GLN A 430 -13.37 -28.36 -8.82
N GLN A 431 -12.07 -28.08 -8.72
CA GLN A 431 -11.09 -28.56 -9.69
C GLN A 431 -11.03 -30.09 -9.69
N ARG A 432 -10.92 -30.71 -8.51
CA ARG A 432 -10.90 -32.18 -8.36
C ARG A 432 -12.19 -32.84 -8.86
N GLU A 433 -13.33 -32.21 -8.60
CA GLU A 433 -14.62 -32.68 -9.10
C GLU A 433 -14.67 -32.65 -10.64
N ARG A 434 -14.21 -31.57 -11.27
CA ARG A 434 -14.12 -31.47 -12.74
C ARG A 434 -13.18 -32.52 -13.34
N GLU A 435 -12.03 -32.74 -12.71
CA GLU A 435 -11.06 -33.76 -13.13
C GLU A 435 -11.64 -35.17 -12.99
N ALA A 436 -12.39 -35.45 -11.92
CA ALA A 436 -13.04 -36.74 -11.72
C ALA A 436 -14.21 -37.01 -12.70
N ILE A 437 -14.92 -35.97 -13.15
CA ILE A 437 -15.97 -36.08 -14.18
C ILE A 437 -15.36 -36.30 -15.58
N ALA A 438 -14.17 -35.76 -15.82
CA ALA A 438 -13.49 -35.85 -17.13
C ALA A 438 -12.73 -37.17 -17.34
N ALA A 439 -12.38 -37.87 -16.26
CA ALA A 439 -11.75 -39.19 -16.26
C ALA A 439 -12.80 -40.31 -16.39
#